data_AF-A0A8E2JJK7-F1
#
_entry.id   AF-A0A8E2JJK7-F1
#
_cell.length_a   1.000
_cell.length_b   1.000
_cell.length_c   1.000
_cell.angle_alpha   90.00
_cell.angle_beta   90.00
_cell.angle_gamma   90.00
#
_symmetry.space_group_name_H-M   'P 1'
#
loop_
_entity.id
_entity.type
_entity.pdbx_description
1 polymer ?
#
loop_
_entity_poly.entity_id
_entity_poly.type
_entity_poly.pdbx_seq_one_letter_code
_entity_poly.pdbx_strand_id
1 'polypeptide(L)'
;MAKSLRASTKKTNRSKLRARVFAPAENARTERLSAKLLKLASQPRPAKTAEMELDSEDAAKSDVQQDAPQDQQAEGLSPCISWSISPSLYPRDTDATPQKLEHEREEELFFTLLGLSSDIVGFDARGDLLLAFDR
;
A
#
# COMPACT_ATOMS: atom_id res chain seq x y z
N MET A 1 7.98 0.60 31.12
CA MET A 1 6.72 0.01 30.64
C MET A 1 6.20 0.80 29.44
N ALA A 2 5.89 0.15 28.32
CA ALA A 2 5.25 0.81 27.18
C ALA A 2 3.82 1.22 27.55
N LYS A 3 3.41 2.43 27.16
CA LYS A 3 2.03 2.91 27.41
C LYS A 3 1.05 2.22 26.46
N SER A 4 -0.11 1.79 26.97
CA SER A 4 -1.17 1.20 26.14
C SER A 4 -1.72 2.18 25.10
N LEU A 5 -2.40 1.66 24.07
CA LEU A 5 -3.06 2.47 23.05
C LEU A 5 -4.11 3.43 23.64
N ARG A 6 -4.73 3.02 24.76
CA ARG A 6 -5.77 3.78 25.45
C ARG A 6 -5.22 4.85 26.40
N ALA A 7 -3.90 4.90 26.61
CA ALA A 7 -3.27 5.86 27.50
C ALA A 7 -3.62 7.32 27.12
N SER A 8 -4.10 8.09 28.10
CA SER A 8 -4.57 9.48 27.89
C SER A 8 -3.49 10.37 27.24
N THR A 9 -2.24 10.23 27.66
CA THR A 9 -1.09 10.96 27.07
C THR A 9 -0.90 10.67 25.58
N LYS A 10 -1.06 9.42 25.13
CA LYS A 10 -0.98 9.07 23.70
C LYS A 10 -2.17 9.63 22.92
N LYS A 11 -3.38 9.57 23.46
CA LYS A 11 -4.60 10.09 22.81
C LYS A 11 -4.55 11.60 22.61
N THR A 12 -4.20 12.34 23.66
CA THR A 12 -4.12 13.81 23.62
C THR A 12 -3.07 14.30 22.61
N ASN A 13 -1.90 13.65 22.57
CA ASN A 13 -0.87 13.98 21.58
C ASN A 13 -1.35 13.71 20.14
N ARG A 14 -1.93 12.53 19.88
CA ARG A 14 -2.49 12.20 18.56
C ARG A 14 -3.58 13.17 18.11
N SER A 15 -4.46 13.60 19.03
CA SER A 15 -5.47 14.62 18.73
C SER A 15 -4.84 15.95 18.30
N LYS A 16 -3.78 16.39 18.99
CA LYS A 16 -3.02 17.60 18.61
C LYS A 16 -2.38 17.47 17.22
N LEU A 17 -1.76 16.31 16.93
CA LEU A 17 -1.16 16.06 15.61
C LEU A 17 -2.21 16.04 14.50
N ARG A 18 -3.38 15.43 14.73
CA ARG A 18 -4.48 15.47 13.78
C ARG A 18 -4.92 16.90 13.50
N ALA A 19 -5.15 17.71 14.53
CA ALA A 19 -5.61 19.08 14.34
C ALA A 19 -4.58 19.97 13.62
N ARG A 20 -3.29 19.81 13.91
CA ARG A 20 -2.24 20.74 13.44
C ARG A 20 -1.56 20.33 12.14
N VAL A 21 -1.38 19.03 11.92
CA VAL A 21 -0.56 18.51 10.83
C VAL A 21 -1.43 17.82 9.79
N PHE A 22 -2.23 16.85 10.23
CA PHE A 22 -2.93 15.97 9.28
C PHE A 22 -4.21 16.60 8.73
N ALA A 23 -5.04 17.22 9.56
CA ALA A 23 -6.30 17.82 9.11
C ALA A 23 -6.10 18.95 8.08
N PRO A 24 -5.15 19.89 8.24
CA PRO A 24 -4.91 20.90 7.21
C PRO A 24 -4.45 20.30 5.87
N ALA A 25 -3.60 19.27 5.90
CA ALA A 25 -3.12 18.61 4.70
C ALA A 25 -4.25 17.83 3.97
N GLU A 26 -5.10 17.15 4.74
CA GLU A 26 -6.28 16.45 4.22
C GLU A 26 -7.29 17.43 3.64
N ASN A 27 -7.60 18.53 4.33
CA ASN A 27 -8.50 19.57 3.84
C ASN A 27 -7.99 20.20 2.53
N ALA A 28 -6.70 20.54 2.44
CA ALA A 28 -6.13 21.05 1.19
C ALA A 28 -6.23 20.03 0.05
N ARG A 29 -6.13 18.72 0.35
CA ARG A 29 -6.31 17.67 -0.64
C ARG A 29 -7.76 17.56 -1.08
N THR A 30 -8.73 17.61 -0.16
CA THR A 30 -10.15 17.54 -0.49
C THR A 30 -10.61 18.75 -1.31
N GLU A 31 -10.15 19.96 -0.96
CA GLU A 31 -10.40 21.19 -1.74
C GLU A 31 -9.86 21.09 -3.18
N ARG A 32 -8.63 20.56 -3.35
CA ARG A 32 -8.07 20.36 -4.70
C ARG A 32 -8.87 19.36 -5.51
N LEU A 33 -9.33 18.28 -4.89
CA LEU A 33 -10.12 17.26 -5.57
C LEU A 33 -11.51 17.79 -5.92
N SER A 34 -12.19 18.49 -5.00
CA SER A 34 -13.50 19.08 -5.27
C SER A 34 -13.44 20.11 -6.40
N ALA A 35 -12.40 20.96 -6.44
CA ALA A 35 -12.18 21.88 -7.55
C ALA A 35 -11.98 21.17 -8.90
N LYS A 36 -11.23 20.05 -8.92
CA LYS A 36 -11.06 19.24 -10.13
C LYS A 36 -12.37 18.60 -10.58
N LEU A 37 -13.16 18.08 -9.64
CA LEU A 37 -14.45 17.47 -9.92
C LEU A 37 -15.45 18.48 -10.48
N LEU A 38 -15.52 19.69 -9.89
CA LEU A 38 -16.35 20.77 -10.41
C LEU A 38 -15.91 21.20 -11.82
N LYS A 39 -14.60 21.31 -12.05
CA LYS A 39 -14.06 21.59 -13.39
C LYS A 39 -14.49 20.52 -14.39
N LEU A 40 -14.41 19.24 -14.05
CA LEU A 40 -14.84 18.14 -14.92
C LEU A 40 -16.36 18.16 -15.17
N ALA A 41 -17.16 18.40 -14.14
CA ALA A 41 -18.62 18.49 -14.27
C ALA A 41 -19.06 19.67 -15.16
N SER A 42 -18.29 20.77 -15.16
CA SER A 42 -18.56 21.93 -16.03
C SER A 42 -18.15 21.73 -17.49
N GLN A 43 -17.37 20.67 -17.80
CA GLN A 43 -17.02 20.39 -19.18
C GLN A 43 -18.26 19.95 -19.96
N PRO A 44 -18.42 20.40 -21.23
CA PRO A 44 -19.50 19.92 -22.06
C PRO A 44 -19.40 18.40 -22.16
N ARG A 45 -20.55 17.72 -22.15
CA ARG A 45 -20.63 16.26 -22.28
C ARG A 45 -19.77 15.86 -23.49
N PRO A 46 -18.75 15.01 -23.31
CA PRO A 46 -17.94 14.55 -24.43
C PRO A 46 -18.87 13.92 -25.47
N ALA A 47 -18.60 14.18 -26.75
CA ALA A 47 -19.34 13.55 -27.83
C ALA A 47 -19.30 12.04 -27.60
N LYS A 48 -20.48 11.42 -27.51
CA LYS A 48 -20.63 9.97 -27.33
C LYS A 48 -19.93 9.28 -28.51
N THR A 49 -18.68 8.88 -28.36
CA THR A 49 -18.06 7.90 -29.25
C THR A 49 -18.82 6.61 -29.01
N ALA A 50 -19.40 6.09 -30.09
CA ALA A 50 -20.51 5.14 -30.11
C ALA A 50 -20.17 3.69 -29.68
N GLU A 51 -19.39 3.47 -28.61
CA GLU A 51 -19.01 2.12 -28.16
C GLU A 51 -19.12 1.86 -26.65
N MET A 52 -19.84 2.70 -25.90
CA MET A 52 -20.28 2.30 -24.56
C MET A 52 -21.66 2.88 -24.26
N GLU A 53 -22.67 2.19 -24.76
CA GLU A 53 -24.07 2.38 -24.41
C GLU A 53 -24.27 1.84 -22.99
N LEU A 54 -23.99 2.69 -21.99
CA LEU A 54 -24.56 2.51 -20.67
C LEU A 54 -26.00 3.02 -20.77
N ASP A 55 -26.91 2.06 -20.92
CA ASP A 55 -28.35 2.29 -20.87
C ASP A 55 -28.72 3.02 -19.57
N SER A 56 -29.32 4.19 -19.72
CA SER A 56 -29.98 4.94 -18.67
C SER A 56 -31.01 5.83 -19.34
N GLU A 57 -31.99 5.19 -19.93
CA GLU A 57 -33.29 5.79 -20.26
C GLU A 57 -33.97 6.29 -18.98
N ASP A 58 -34.65 7.43 -19.12
CA ASP A 58 -35.47 8.10 -18.11
C ASP A 58 -36.40 7.16 -17.32
N ALA A 59 -36.36 7.25 -15.98
CA ALA A 59 -37.45 6.76 -15.14
C ALA A 59 -37.65 7.66 -13.91
N ALA A 60 -38.65 8.53 -13.99
CA ALA A 60 -39.24 9.19 -12.84
C ALA A 60 -40.01 8.17 -11.97
N LYS A 61 -39.65 8.12 -10.68
CA LYS A 61 -40.42 7.67 -9.49
C LYS A 61 -41.07 6.26 -9.50
N SER A 62 -40.53 5.37 -8.66
CA SER A 62 -41.31 4.58 -7.68
C SER A 62 -40.40 3.96 -6.62
N ASP A 63 -40.93 3.89 -5.40
CA ASP A 63 -40.32 3.44 -4.15
C ASP A 63 -40.31 1.90 -3.99
N VAL A 64 -39.56 1.42 -2.98
CA VAL A 64 -39.56 0.08 -2.32
C VAL A 64 -38.60 -1.02 -2.83
N GLN A 65 -37.52 -1.18 -2.04
CA GLN A 65 -36.95 -2.39 -1.39
C GLN A 65 -36.99 -3.75 -2.14
N GLN A 66 -35.81 -4.37 -2.38
CA GLN A 66 -35.33 -5.60 -1.70
C GLN A 66 -34.05 -6.18 -2.31
N ASP A 67 -33.16 -6.60 -1.38
CA ASP A 67 -32.28 -7.76 -1.34
C ASP A 67 -31.20 -8.03 -2.41
N ALA A 68 -29.96 -8.05 -1.91
CA ALA A 68 -28.79 -8.78 -2.41
C ALA A 68 -29.11 -10.30 -2.47
N PRO A 69 -28.41 -11.15 -3.27
CA PRO A 69 -26.94 -11.21 -3.36
C PRO A 69 -26.38 -11.55 -4.75
N GLN A 70 -25.07 -11.37 -4.93
CA GLN A 70 -24.15 -12.45 -5.32
C GLN A 70 -22.73 -11.90 -5.48
N ASP A 71 -21.88 -12.34 -4.56
CA ASP A 71 -20.43 -12.28 -4.67
C ASP A 71 -19.98 -13.08 -5.89
N GLN A 72 -19.47 -12.38 -6.91
CA GLN A 72 -18.63 -13.01 -7.93
C GLN A 72 -17.18 -12.68 -7.61
N GLN A 73 -16.48 -13.74 -7.23
CA GLN A 73 -15.06 -13.85 -7.05
C GLN A 73 -14.33 -13.23 -8.25
N ALA A 74 -13.58 -12.17 -8.01
CA ALA A 74 -12.54 -11.73 -8.94
C ALA A 74 -11.27 -12.51 -8.60
N GLU A 75 -11.13 -13.63 -9.32
CA GLU A 75 -9.94 -14.47 -9.36
C GLU A 75 -8.67 -13.66 -9.64
N GLY A 76 -7.68 -13.89 -8.78
CA GLY A 76 -6.24 -13.85 -9.02
C GLY A 76 -5.70 -13.05 -10.20
N LEU A 77 -5.43 -11.76 -9.98
CA LEU A 77 -4.33 -11.05 -10.65
C LEU A 77 -3.63 -10.16 -9.64
N SER A 78 -2.88 -10.77 -8.74
CA SER A 78 -1.83 -10.07 -7.99
C SER A 78 -0.82 -9.58 -9.01
N PRO A 79 -0.66 -8.26 -9.25
CA PRO A 79 0.47 -7.78 -10.01
C PRO A 79 1.68 -8.08 -9.15
N CYS A 80 2.49 -9.07 -9.55
CA CYS A 80 3.80 -9.27 -8.95
C CYS A 80 4.54 -7.95 -9.07
N ILE A 81 4.70 -7.26 -7.93
CA ILE A 81 5.45 -6.02 -7.79
C ILE A 81 6.91 -6.38 -8.04
N SER A 82 7.31 -6.51 -9.31
CA SER A 82 8.70 -6.62 -9.69
C SER A 82 9.27 -5.20 -9.68
N TRP A 83 9.66 -4.73 -8.50
CA TRP A 83 10.52 -3.57 -8.42
C TRP A 83 11.94 -4.01 -8.71
N SER A 84 12.54 -3.43 -9.75
CA SER A 84 13.96 -3.51 -10.01
C SER A 84 14.71 -2.88 -8.83
N ILE A 85 15.42 -3.73 -8.10
CA ILE A 85 16.26 -3.30 -6.98
C ILE A 85 17.38 -2.43 -7.57
N SER A 86 17.61 -1.26 -6.96
CA SER A 86 18.62 -0.31 -7.45
C SER A 86 20.03 -0.91 -7.40
N PRO A 87 20.92 -0.61 -8.37
CA PRO A 87 22.30 -1.12 -8.43
C PRO A 87 23.12 -0.97 -7.14
N SER A 88 22.79 0.02 -6.30
CA SER A 88 23.44 0.27 -5.00
C SER A 88 23.12 -0.78 -3.93
N LEU A 89 22.09 -1.59 -4.13
CA LEU A 89 21.65 -2.64 -3.21
C LEU A 89 22.12 -4.02 -3.64
N TYR A 90 22.90 -4.13 -4.72
CA TYR A 90 23.59 -5.37 -5.02
C TYR A 90 24.70 -5.56 -3.99
N PRO A 91 24.73 -6.67 -3.25
CA PRO A 91 25.86 -6.99 -2.40
C PRO A 91 27.10 -7.06 -3.30
N ARG A 92 28.05 -6.18 -3.01
CA ARG A 92 29.33 -6.13 -3.71
C ARG A 92 30.20 -7.18 -3.04
N ASP A 93 30.35 -8.34 -3.69
CA ASP A 93 31.28 -9.36 -3.24
C ASP A 93 32.68 -8.75 -3.14
N THR A 94 33.09 -8.44 -1.91
CA THR A 94 34.43 -7.95 -1.59
C THR A 94 35.02 -8.89 -0.56
N ASP A 95 36.25 -9.30 -0.84
CA ASP A 95 36.91 -10.45 -0.25
C ASP A 95 37.05 -10.38 1.28
N ALA A 96 36.99 -11.57 1.87
CA ALA A 96 36.93 -11.85 3.30
C ALA A 96 37.97 -11.09 4.13
N THR A 97 37.49 -10.15 4.94
CA THR A 97 38.24 -9.43 5.98
C THR A 97 37.48 -9.60 7.31
N PRO A 98 38.14 -9.74 8.48
CA PRO A 98 37.53 -10.04 9.79
C PRO A 98 36.48 -9.04 10.32
N GLN A 99 36.11 -8.03 9.53
CA GLN A 99 34.98 -7.12 9.80
C GLN A 99 33.61 -7.74 9.48
N LYS A 100 33.58 -8.92 8.86
CA LYS A 100 32.34 -9.59 8.42
C LYS A 100 31.37 -9.92 9.57
N LEU A 101 31.87 -10.29 10.74
CA LEU A 101 31.04 -10.69 11.89
C LEU A 101 30.26 -9.54 12.52
N GLU A 102 30.80 -8.32 12.50
CA GLU A 102 30.09 -7.15 13.02
C GLU A 102 29.06 -6.65 11.99
N HIS A 103 29.39 -6.73 10.70
CA HIS A 103 28.47 -6.37 9.63
C HIS A 103 27.27 -7.32 9.57
N GLU A 104 27.49 -8.63 9.71
CA GLU A 104 26.41 -9.63 9.76
C GLU A 104 25.43 -9.36 10.93
N ARG A 105 25.93 -8.95 12.11
CA ARG A 105 25.06 -8.57 13.25
C ARG A 105 24.29 -7.28 13.01
N GLU A 106 24.93 -6.27 12.43
CA GLU A 106 24.27 -5.00 12.12
C GLU A 106 23.17 -5.19 11.08
N GLU A 107 23.42 -6.03 10.08
CA GLU A 107 22.45 -6.44 9.06
C GLU A 107 21.28 -7.22 9.68
N GLU A 108 21.54 -8.22 10.53
CA GLU A 108 20.49 -8.95 11.25
C GLU A 108 19.59 -8.03 12.07
N LEU A 109 20.18 -7.06 12.78
CA LEU A 109 19.43 -6.05 13.54
C LEU A 109 18.63 -5.11 12.64
N PHE A 110 19.19 -4.72 11.50
CA PHE A 110 18.53 -3.87 10.51
C PHE A 110 17.31 -4.55 9.88
N PHE A 111 17.44 -5.81 9.46
CA PHE A 111 16.34 -6.59 8.91
C PHE A 111 15.27 -6.87 9.96
N THR A 112 15.68 -7.19 11.20
CA THR A 112 14.75 -7.35 12.33
C THR A 112 13.96 -6.07 12.59
N LEU A 113 14.60 -4.90 12.51
CA LEU A 113 13.95 -3.59 12.68
C LEU A 113 12.95 -3.29 11.56
N LEU A 114 13.24 -3.74 10.33
CA LEU A 114 12.36 -3.63 9.17
C LEU A 114 11.25 -4.71 9.14
N GLY A 115 11.33 -5.72 9.99
CA GLY A 115 10.44 -6.88 9.97
C GLY A 115 10.67 -7.80 8.76
N LEU A 116 11.86 -7.74 8.17
CA LEU A 116 12.30 -8.64 7.11
C LEU A 116 13.05 -9.83 7.72
N SER A 117 12.90 -11.00 7.12
CA SER A 117 13.52 -12.22 7.60
C SER A 117 14.87 -12.43 6.90
N SER A 118 15.96 -12.33 7.66
CA SER A 118 17.35 -12.48 7.17
C SER A 118 17.74 -13.92 6.87
N ASP A 119 16.88 -14.87 7.22
CA ASP A 119 17.09 -16.31 7.06
C ASP A 119 16.81 -16.80 5.63
N ILE A 120 16.28 -15.96 4.73
CA ILE A 120 16.03 -16.33 3.34
C ILE A 120 17.35 -16.26 2.56
N VAL A 121 17.83 -17.42 2.11
CA VAL A 121 19.07 -17.56 1.32
C VAL A 121 18.78 -17.44 -0.18
N GLY A 122 17.58 -17.80 -0.62
CA GLY A 122 17.17 -17.70 -2.02
C GLY A 122 16.12 -18.75 -2.40
N PHE A 123 16.12 -19.15 -3.66
CA PHE A 123 15.24 -20.21 -4.18
C PHE A 123 16.08 -21.35 -4.77
N ASP A 124 15.62 -22.57 -4.58
CA ASP A 124 16.26 -23.76 -5.16
C ASP A 124 15.94 -23.89 -6.65
N ALA A 125 16.63 -24.80 -7.36
CA ALA A 125 16.41 -25.02 -8.80
C ALA A 125 14.97 -25.46 -9.15
N ARG A 126 14.20 -25.90 -8.15
CA ARG A 126 12.79 -26.29 -8.24
C ARG A 126 11.82 -25.14 -7.97
N GLY A 127 12.33 -23.98 -7.53
CA GLY A 127 11.53 -22.81 -7.15
C GLY A 127 11.09 -22.78 -5.69
N ASP A 128 11.60 -23.70 -4.86
CA ASP A 128 11.30 -23.73 -3.42
C ASP A 128 12.15 -22.71 -2.65
N LEU A 129 11.59 -22.10 -1.61
CA LEU A 129 12.30 -21.14 -0.76
C LEU A 129 13.35 -21.86 0.09
N LEU A 130 14.59 -21.38 0.06
CA LEU A 130 15.70 -21.90 0.86
C LEU A 130 15.96 -21.01 2.06
N LEU A 131 15.86 -21.60 3.26
CA LEU A 131 16.18 -20.92 4.51
C LEU A 131 17.57 -21.31 5.01
N ALA A 132 18.21 -20.42 5.77
CA ALA A 132 19.55 -20.62 6.34
C ALA A 132 19.62 -21.83 7.29
N PHE A 133 18.47 -22.25 7.83
CA PHE A 133 18.32 -23.39 8.73
C PHE A 133 18.06 -24.74 8.02
N ASP A 134 17.88 -24.76 6.69
CA ASP A 134 17.61 -25.99 5.93
C ASP A 134 18.90 -26.80 5.61
N ARG A 135 20.04 -26.40 6.18
CA ARG A 135 21.34 -27.08 6.04
C ARG A 135 21.70 -27.92 7.26
#